data_AF-A0AAN8FPR2-F1
#
_entry.id   AF-A0AAN8FPR2-F1
#
_cell.length_a   1.000
_cell.length_b   1.000
_cell.length_c   1.000
_cell.angle_alpha   90.00
_cell.angle_beta   90.00
_cell.angle_gamma   90.00
#
_symmetry.space_group_name_H-M   'P 1'
#
loop_
_entity.id
_entity.type
_entity.pdbx_description
1 polymer ?
#
loop_
_entity_poly.entity_id
_entity_poly.type
_entity_poly.pdbx_seq_one_letter_code
_entity_poly.pdbx_strand_id
1 'polypeptide(L)' 'MILRRLEGKAYFAQLLQAGKKTLYSYIVMTLLGESLDTVLKKAGRICTISTQIRIGINTLFEIKQLHD' A
#
# COMPACT_ATOMS: atom_id res chain seq x y z
N MET A 1 9.72 -0.75 -13.55
CA MET A 1 8.47 -0.91 -12.78
C MET A 1 8.71 -0.38 -11.36
N ILE A 2 7.88 0.54 -10.86
CA ILE A 2 8.12 1.27 -9.60
C ILE A 2 8.28 0.33 -8.39
N LEU A 3 7.47 -0.73 -8.30
CA LEU A 3 7.51 -1.72 -7.22
C LEU A 3 8.88 -2.41 -7.04
N ARG A 4 9.67 -2.58 -8.12
CA ARG A 4 11.04 -3.12 -8.00
C ARG A 4 12.01 -2.17 -7.30
N ARG A 5 11.78 -0.85 -7.41
CA ARG A 5 12.61 0.16 -6.72
C ARG A 5 12.27 0.27 -5.23
N LEU A 6 11.11 -0.26 -4.85
CA LEU A 6 10.59 -0.24 -3.48
C LEU A 6 10.76 -1.61 -2.79
N GLU A 7 11.49 -2.53 -3.41
CA GLU A 7 11.78 -3.84 -2.83
C GLU A 7 12.54 -3.69 -1.51
N GLY A 8 12.08 -4.39 -0.47
CA GLY A 8 12.64 -4.29 0.88
C GLY A 8 12.25 -3.02 1.65
N LYS A 9 11.60 -2.02 1.04
CA LYS A 9 11.04 -0.88 1.77
C LYS A 9 9.77 -1.29 2.52
N ALA A 10 9.65 -0.87 3.78
CA ALA A 10 8.47 -1.12 4.59
C ALA A 10 7.23 -0.48 3.95
N TYR A 11 6.05 -1.05 4.24
CA TYR A 11 4.71 -0.58 3.84
C TYR A 11 4.33 -0.70 2.36
N PHE A 12 5.26 -1.12 1.49
CA PHE A 12 4.93 -1.42 0.09
C PHE A 12 4.70 -2.92 -0.12
N ALA A 13 3.73 -3.26 -0.98
CA ALA A 13 3.57 -4.63 -1.46
C ALA A 13 4.84 -5.07 -2.21
N GLN A 14 5.28 -6.30 -2.00
CA GLN A 14 6.48 -6.83 -2.65
C GLN A 14 6.10 -7.45 -3.99
N LEU A 15 6.90 -7.17 -5.03
CA LEU A 15 6.70 -7.76 -6.34
C LEU A 15 7.23 -9.20 -6.34
N LEU A 16 6.34 -10.16 -6.57
CA LEU A 16 6.71 -11.57 -6.67
C LEU A 16 7.02 -11.96 -8.13
N GLN A 17 6.20 -11.47 -9.06
CA GLN A 17 6.37 -11.74 -10.49
C GLN A 17 5.71 -10.64 -11.33
N ALA A 18 6.24 -10.39 -12.53
CA ALA A 18 5.58 -9.58 -13.53
C ALA A 18 5.80 -10.20 -14.91
N GLY A 19 4.85 -10.05 -15.82
CA GLY A 19 4.99 -10.59 -17.16
C GLY A 19 3.99 -10.00 -18.14
N LYS A 20 4.28 -10.26 -19.42
CA LYS A 20 3.41 -9.92 -20.54
C LYS A 20 3.10 -11.18 -21.33
N LYS A 21 1.83 -11.40 -21.59
CA LYS A 21 1.29 -12.40 -22.51
C LYS A 21 0.79 -11.69 -23.76
N THR A 22 0.43 -12.46 -24.78
CA THR A 22 -0.05 -11.92 -26.06
C THR A 22 -1.27 -11.01 -25.89
N LEU A 23 -2.15 -11.31 -24.92
CA LEU A 23 -3.42 -10.60 -24.70
C LEU A 23 -3.42 -9.67 -23.49
N TYR A 24 -2.50 -9.81 -22.54
CA TYR A 24 -2.53 -9.06 -21.29
C TYR A 24 -1.16 -8.94 -20.63
N SER A 25 -1.02 -7.96 -19.75
CA SER A 25 0.11 -7.86 -18.82
C SER A 25 -0.37 -8.10 -17.41
N TYR A 26 0.47 -8.69 -16.56
CA TYR A 26 0.09 -9.03 -15.19
C TYR A 26 1.24 -8.78 -14.22
N ILE A 27 0.84 -8.64 -12.95
CA ILE A 27 1.71 -8.45 -11.79
C ILE A 27 1.19 -9.37 -10.70
N VAL A 28 2.11 -10.11 -10.07
CA VAL A 28 1.87 -10.88 -8.86
C VAL A 28 2.62 -10.18 -7.74
N MET A 29 1.92 -9.82 -6.67
CA MET A 29 2.48 -9.07 -5.54
C MET A 29 1.89 -9.58 -4.23
N THR A 30 2.46 -9.15 -3.10
CA THR A 30 1.91 -9.43 -1.76
C THR A 30 0.44 -9.04 -1.68
N LEU A 31 -0.41 -9.97 -1.27
CA LEU A 31 -1.81 -9.69 -0.94
C LEU A 31 -1.88 -8.99 0.41
N LEU A 32 -2.46 -7.78 0.43
CA LEU A 32 -2.63 -6.99 1.65
C LEU A 32 -4.01 -7.23 2.27
N GLY A 33 -4.19 -6.68 3.47
CA GLY A 33 -5.48 -6.68 4.18
C GLY A 33 -6.48 -5.67 3.61
N GLU A 34 -7.48 -5.35 4.43
CA GLU A 34 -8.54 -4.41 4.06
C GLU A 34 -8.00 -2.99 3.80
N SER A 35 -8.63 -2.29 2.85
CA SER A 35 -8.30 -0.89 2.60
C SER A 35 -8.72 0.01 3.77
N LEU A 36 -8.05 1.16 3.94
CA LEU A 36 -8.42 2.13 4.97
C LEU A 36 -9.88 2.59 4.82
N ASP A 37 -10.40 2.76 3.60
CA ASP A 37 -11.83 3.11 3.39
C ASP A 37 -12.78 2.06 3.98
N THR A 38 -12.47 0.78 3.77
CA THR A 38 -13.27 -0.32 4.33
C THR A 38 -13.21 -0.35 5.85
N VAL A 39 -12.02 -0.19 6.42
CA VAL A 39 -11.82 -0.15 7.89
C VAL A 39 -12.52 1.06 8.51
N LEU A 40 -12.41 2.25 7.90
CA LEU A 40 -13.05 3.47 8.37
C LEU A 40 -14.58 3.34 8.35
N LYS A 41 -15.16 2.74 7.30
CA LYS A 41 -16.61 2.48 7.25
C LYS A 41 -17.07 1.59 8.40
N LYS A 42 -16.31 0.53 8.73
CA LYS A 42 -16.60 -0.34 9.88
C LYS A 42 -16.48 0.39 11.22
N ALA A 43 -15.56 1.35 11.31
CA ALA A 43 -15.32 2.14 12.52
C ALA A 43 -16.27 3.34 12.71
N GLY A 44 -17.29 3.53 11.84
CA GLY A 44 -18.21 4.67 11.93
C GLY A 44 -17.73 5.93 11.20
N ARG A 45 -16.92 5.77 10.15
CA ARG A 45 -16.31 6.79 9.27
C ARG A 45 -15.21 7.64 9.89
N ILE A 46 -15.30 7.96 11.19
CA ILE A 46 -14.31 8.76 11.90
C ILE A 46 -13.70 7.92 13.02
N CYS A 47 -12.41 7.60 12.90
CA CYS A 47 -11.67 6.95 13.96
C CYS A 47 -11.20 7.95 15.03
N THR A 48 -10.74 7.44 16.17
CA THR A 48 -10.14 8.25 17.23
C THR A 48 -8.93 9.05 16.73
N ILE A 49 -8.64 10.18 17.38
CA ILE A 49 -7.49 11.04 17.05
C ILE A 49 -6.18 10.24 17.05
N SER A 50 -5.98 9.36 18.04
CA SER A 50 -4.80 8.48 18.11
C SER A 50 -4.64 7.60 16.85
N THR A 51 -5.74 7.11 16.29
CA THR A 51 -5.72 6.29 15.06
C THR A 51 -5.43 7.16 13.84
N GLN A 52 -6.05 8.34 13.74
CA GLN A 52 -5.80 9.30 12.67
C GLN A 52 -4.33 9.73 12.62
N ILE A 53 -3.72 10.03 13.78
CA ILE A 53 -2.31 10.42 13.88
C ILE A 53 -1.40 9.27 13.42
N ARG A 54 -1.63 8.02 13.86
CA ARG A 54 -0.83 6.86 13.45
C ARG A 54 -0.91 6.59 11.96
N ILE A 55 -2.12 6.66 11.39
CA ILE A 55 -2.31 6.56 9.93
C ILE A 55 -1.53 7.68 9.23
N GLY A 56 -1.71 8.93 9.67
CA GLY A 56 -1.04 10.09 9.06
C GLY A 56 0.48 9.99 9.05
N ILE A 57 1.09 9.58 10.18
CA ILE A 57 2.56 9.41 10.29
C ILE A 57 3.05 8.33 9.32
N ASN A 58 2.40 7.16 9.30
CA ASN A 58 2.82 6.06 8.42
C ASN A 58 2.62 6.41 6.95
N THR A 59 1.47 6.97 6.57
CA THR A 59 1.20 7.38 5.18
C THR A 59 2.18 8.46 4.71
N LEU A 60 2.52 9.44 5.56
CA LEU A 60 3.49 10.47 5.18
C LEU A 60 4.90 9.87 4.99
N PHE A 61 5.29 8.95 5.86
CA PHE A 61 6.57 8.23 5.71
C PHE A 61 6.63 7.41 4.42
N GLU A 62 5.54 6.71 4.09
CA GLU A 62 5.39 5.98 2.82
C GLU A 62 5.51 6.90 1.61
N ILE A 63 4.82 8.04 1.61
CA ILE A 63 4.90 9.03 0.53
C ILE A 63 6.33 9.53 0.35
N LYS A 64 7.04 9.83 1.45
CA LYS A 64 8.44 10.22 1.40
C LYS A 64 9.30 9.12 0.77
N GLN A 65 9.15 7.88 1.22
CA GLN A 65 9.88 6.74 0.66
C GLN A 65 9.58 6.47 -0.82
N LEU A 66 8.38 6.82 -1.31
CA LEU A 66 8.02 6.70 -2.71
C LEU A 66 8.63 7.82 -3.56
N HIS A 67 8.70 9.02 -2.99
CA HIS A 67 9.27 10.20 -3.64
C HIS A 67 10.81 10.11 -3.75
N ASP A 68 11.46 9.53 -2.73
CA ASP A 68 12.90 9.28 -2.66
C ASP A 68 13.33 8.03 -3.46
#